data_AF-A0A8X7VDP2-F1
#
_entry.id   AF-A0A8X7VDP2-F1
#
_cell.length_a   1.000
_cell.length_b   1.000
_cell.length_c   1.000
_cell.angle_alpha   90.00
_cell.angle_beta   90.00
_cell.angle_gamma   90.00
#
_symmetry.space_group_name_H-M   'P 1'
#
loop_
_entity.id
_entity.type
_entity.pdbx_description
1 polymer ?
#
loop_
_entity_poly.entity_id
_entity_poly.type
_entity_poly.pdbx_seq_one_letter_code
_entity_poly.pdbx_strand_id
1 'polypeptide(L)'
;MGNYNGKMTYSFEIDNFSKRTTVFSTPIFSTGSCNWYVYVCPKGDKISKNVSLWLNVPDPLLRPLYWSRRTSFRFVIVNPSNVNSSRTLISADHIFNKGLPSCGFRTDLSLSKLQEKKFLVNDKLKIEVYIGTIYVYGGGLDPHVLPKKKNKIVCVNGFQVLDSQVMSAKWIFETYPETALYIQPQDPQLKTAYMNILLRIYETLYNSPLEKVTESELSNVSKGLLDLTQAGFKLEWLREKLEKVSVERKKLSGYEAQAKELEKQLKSLELMMCNLKAEIKLKAES
;
A
#
# COMPACT_ATOMS: atom_id res chain seq x y z
N MET A 1 -14.21 23.85 -0.75
CA MET A 1 -14.66 23.32 0.56
C MET A 1 -15.71 22.25 0.28
N GLY A 2 -15.40 20.98 0.55
CA GLY A 2 -16.33 19.87 0.36
C GLY A 2 -16.80 19.38 1.74
N ASN A 3 -18.12 19.41 1.96
CA ASN A 3 -18.75 19.01 3.21
C ASN A 3 -18.56 17.52 3.49
N TYR A 4 -17.87 17.19 4.58
CA TYR A 4 -17.73 15.82 5.09
C TYR A 4 -18.90 15.47 6.01
N ASN A 5 -20.02 15.03 5.45
CA ASN A 5 -21.03 14.30 6.22
C ASN A 5 -20.66 12.81 6.25
N GLY A 6 -19.58 12.48 6.96
CA GLY A 6 -19.14 11.10 7.14
C GLY A 6 -19.98 10.40 8.22
N LYS A 7 -20.90 9.53 7.80
CA LYS A 7 -21.61 8.61 8.71
C LYS A 7 -20.59 7.73 9.44
N MET A 8 -20.76 7.55 10.75
CA MET A 8 -19.93 6.63 11.54
C MET A 8 -20.06 5.20 10.98
N THR A 9 -18.93 4.56 10.71
CA THR A 9 -18.87 3.21 10.12
C THR A 9 -18.89 2.14 11.19
N TYR A 10 -18.10 2.32 12.25
CA TYR A 10 -17.95 1.35 13.32
C TYR A 10 -17.58 2.08 14.61
N SER A 11 -18.02 1.55 15.74
CA SER A 11 -17.60 2.03 17.06
C SER A 11 -17.44 0.85 18.00
N PHE A 12 -16.46 0.93 18.87
CA PHE A 12 -16.24 -0.09 19.89
C PHE A 12 -15.72 0.54 21.17
N GLU A 13 -16.00 -0.13 22.29
CA GLU A 13 -15.50 0.23 23.60
C GLU A 13 -14.50 -0.82 24.07
N ILE A 14 -13.46 -0.37 24.75
CA ILE A 14 -12.43 -1.21 25.31
C ILE A 14 -12.58 -1.20 26.82
N ASP A 15 -13.10 -2.29 27.38
CA ASP A 15 -13.24 -2.45 28.82
C ASP A 15 -11.89 -2.68 29.52
N ASN A 16 -11.82 -2.20 30.76
CA ASN A 16 -10.65 -2.30 31.64
C ASN A 16 -9.36 -1.80 30.95
N PHE A 17 -9.44 -0.67 30.24
CA PHE A 17 -8.38 -0.17 29.36
C PHE A 17 -7.04 -0.02 30.10
N SER A 18 -7.07 0.46 31.34
CA SER A 18 -5.86 0.62 32.16
C SER A 18 -5.07 -0.69 32.38
N LYS A 19 -5.76 -1.83 32.36
CA LYS A 19 -5.17 -3.17 32.55
C LYS A 19 -4.71 -3.81 31.24
N ARG A 20 -5.08 -3.27 30.08
CA ARG A 20 -4.71 -3.83 28.78
C ARG A 20 -3.24 -3.56 28.49
N THR A 21 -2.45 -4.62 28.44
CA THR A 21 -1.01 -4.56 28.09
C THR A 21 -0.70 -5.16 26.74
N THR A 22 -1.56 -6.07 26.28
CA THR A 22 -1.41 -6.80 25.03
C THR A 22 -2.15 -6.13 23.89
N VAL A 23 -1.60 -6.31 22.70
CA VAL A 23 -2.19 -5.84 21.45
C VAL A 23 -3.35 -6.75 21.07
N PHE A 24 -4.42 -6.19 20.50
CA PHE A 24 -5.59 -6.97 20.08
C PHE A 24 -6.26 -6.38 18.84
N SER A 25 -7.12 -7.17 18.21
CA SER A 25 -7.92 -6.77 17.06
C SER A 25 -9.40 -6.71 17.42
N THR A 26 -10.15 -5.80 16.79
CA THR A 26 -11.61 -5.85 16.81
C THR A 26 -12.12 -7.04 15.98
N PRO A 27 -13.40 -7.44 16.16
CA PRO A 27 -14.09 -8.21 15.15
C PRO A 27 -14.02 -7.51 13.78
N ILE A 28 -14.13 -8.32 12.72
CA ILE A 28 -14.20 -7.81 11.35
C ILE A 28 -15.55 -7.10 11.16
N PHE A 29 -15.51 -5.92 10.56
CA PHE A 29 -16.69 -5.16 10.15
C PHE A 29 -16.59 -4.77 8.68
N SER A 30 -17.74 -4.60 8.03
CA SER A 30 -17.81 -4.34 6.58
C SER A 30 -18.35 -2.95 6.30
N THR A 31 -17.74 -2.24 5.35
CA THR A 31 -18.30 -1.02 4.77
C THR A 31 -18.04 -1.01 3.27
N GLY A 32 -19.07 -0.72 2.48
CA GLY A 32 -19.01 -0.83 1.03
C GLY A 32 -18.66 -2.25 0.60
N SER A 33 -17.70 -2.40 -0.32
CA SER A 33 -17.26 -3.71 -0.84
C SER A 33 -16.08 -4.32 -0.05
N CYS A 34 -15.78 -3.83 1.15
CA CYS A 34 -14.54 -4.16 1.87
C CYS A 34 -14.81 -4.54 3.32
N ASN A 35 -14.00 -5.47 3.81
CA ASN A 35 -13.96 -5.88 5.20
C ASN A 35 -12.76 -5.22 5.86
N TRP A 36 -12.92 -4.87 7.14
CA TRP A 36 -11.96 -4.11 7.92
C TRP A 36 -11.90 -4.65 9.34
N TYR A 37 -10.78 -4.45 10.01
CA TYR A 37 -10.68 -4.55 11.46
C TYR A 37 -9.71 -3.49 11.99
N VAL A 38 -9.85 -3.14 13.27
CA VAL A 38 -8.91 -2.23 13.93
C VAL A 38 -7.96 -3.05 14.79
N TYR A 39 -6.66 -2.82 14.62
CA TYR A 39 -5.60 -3.33 15.46
C TYR A 39 -5.19 -2.25 16.46
N VAL A 40 -5.33 -2.55 17.76
CA VAL A 40 -5.16 -1.59 18.86
C VAL A 40 -3.99 -2.00 19.72
N CYS A 41 -3.02 -1.10 19.90
CA CYS A 41 -1.91 -1.26 20.84
C CYS A 41 -2.10 -0.31 22.03
N PRO A 42 -2.62 -0.76 23.18
CA PRO A 42 -2.95 0.11 24.31
C PRO A 42 -1.74 0.79 24.95
N LYS A 43 -0.58 0.12 24.94
CA LYS A 43 0.70 0.67 25.43
C LYS A 43 1.66 1.02 24.30
N GLY A 44 1.16 1.12 23.07
CA GLY A 44 1.93 1.41 21.88
C GLY A 44 2.82 0.25 21.43
N ASP A 45 3.95 0.60 20.83
CA ASP A 45 4.89 -0.33 20.19
C ASP A 45 6.33 -0.10 20.68
N LYS A 46 7.31 -0.69 20.00
CA LYS A 46 8.74 -0.52 20.35
C LYS A 46 9.23 0.93 20.23
N ILE A 47 8.47 1.80 19.55
CA ILE A 47 8.86 3.18 19.22
C ILE A 47 8.13 4.17 20.13
N SER A 48 6.87 3.91 20.48
CA SER A 48 6.07 4.80 21.32
C SER A 48 5.34 4.02 22.41
N LYS A 49 5.32 4.57 23.63
CA LYS A 49 4.53 4.03 24.76
C LYS A 49 3.08 4.52 24.78
N ASN A 50 2.64 5.22 23.75
CA ASN A 50 1.29 5.79 23.64
C ASN A 50 0.36 4.83 22.88
N VAL A 51 -0.96 5.00 23.05
CA VAL A 51 -1.94 4.23 22.29
C VAL A 51 -1.69 4.35 20.79
N SER A 52 -1.77 3.25 20.06
CA SER A 52 -1.77 3.28 18.59
C SER A 52 -2.91 2.46 18.01
N LEU A 53 -3.39 2.91 16.84
CA LEU A 53 -4.57 2.38 16.17
C LEU A 53 -4.25 2.18 14.68
N TRP A 54 -4.57 1.01 14.15
CA TRP A 54 -4.33 0.68 12.74
C TRP A 54 -5.58 0.09 12.12
N LEU A 55 -6.04 0.69 11.03
CA LEU A 55 -7.07 0.11 10.18
C LEU A 55 -6.42 -0.94 9.28
N ASN A 56 -6.98 -2.14 9.26
CA ASN A 56 -6.42 -3.26 8.53
C ASN A 56 -7.48 -3.93 7.67
N VAL A 57 -7.01 -4.54 6.60
CA VAL A 57 -7.81 -5.40 5.72
C VAL A 57 -7.54 -6.86 6.11
N PRO A 58 -8.58 -7.67 6.37
CA PRO A 58 -8.40 -9.09 6.67
C PRO A 58 -7.97 -9.85 5.42
N ASP A 59 -7.10 -10.84 5.65
CA ASP A 59 -6.58 -11.81 4.70
C ASP A 59 -6.12 -11.21 3.36
N PRO A 60 -5.22 -10.21 3.37
CA PRO A 60 -4.79 -9.53 2.15
C PRO A 60 -4.11 -10.47 1.15
N LEU A 61 -3.56 -11.60 1.63
CA LEU A 61 -2.91 -12.62 0.81
C LEU A 61 -3.90 -13.53 0.06
N LEU A 62 -5.15 -13.63 0.54
CA LEU A 62 -6.22 -14.42 -0.10
C LEU A 62 -7.03 -13.60 -1.10
N ARG A 63 -6.76 -12.30 -1.22
CA ARG A 63 -7.41 -11.41 -2.17
C ARG A 63 -6.77 -11.52 -3.56
N PRO A 64 -7.51 -11.20 -4.64
CA PRO A 64 -6.95 -11.21 -5.99
C PRO A 64 -5.65 -10.41 -6.08
N LEU A 65 -4.70 -10.89 -6.90
CA LEU A 65 -3.32 -10.39 -6.98
C LEU A 65 -3.22 -8.86 -7.19
N TYR A 66 -4.26 -8.24 -7.76
CA TYR A 66 -4.32 -6.81 -8.10
C TYR A 66 -5.39 -6.03 -7.32
N TRP A 67 -5.88 -6.55 -6.19
CA TRP A 67 -6.83 -5.83 -5.36
C TRP A 67 -6.18 -4.58 -4.75
N SER A 68 -6.81 -3.43 -4.98
CA SER A 68 -6.48 -2.19 -4.29
C SER A 68 -7.73 -1.39 -3.96
N ARG A 69 -7.67 -0.66 -2.85
CA ARG A 69 -8.75 0.21 -2.38
C ARG A 69 -8.19 1.49 -1.80
N ARG A 70 -8.44 2.57 -2.53
CA ARG A 70 -8.20 3.94 -2.08
C ARG A 70 -9.36 4.37 -1.19
N THR A 71 -9.07 4.70 0.06
CA THR A 71 -10.09 5.15 1.01
C THR A 71 -9.52 6.23 1.91
N SER A 72 -10.41 7.12 2.34
CA SER A 72 -10.14 8.00 3.47
C SER A 72 -10.75 7.39 4.72
N PHE A 73 -10.09 7.53 5.86
CA PHE A 73 -10.67 7.13 7.13
C PHE A 73 -10.23 8.06 8.25
N ARG A 74 -10.99 8.07 9.32
CA ARG A 74 -10.57 8.70 10.57
C ARG A 74 -10.92 7.84 11.77
N PHE A 75 -10.05 7.90 12.77
CA PHE A 75 -10.34 7.45 14.12
C PHE A 75 -10.71 8.65 14.98
N VAL A 76 -11.70 8.48 15.84
CA VAL A 76 -12.02 9.42 16.92
C VAL A 76 -11.89 8.66 18.23
N ILE A 77 -10.91 9.02 19.04
CA ILE A 77 -10.81 8.59 20.43
C ILE A 77 -11.70 9.55 21.22
N VAL A 78 -12.86 9.05 21.62
CA VAL A 78 -13.93 9.87 22.19
C VAL A 78 -13.54 10.28 23.60
N ASN A 79 -13.65 11.57 23.90
CA ASN A 79 -13.62 12.08 25.26
C ASN A 79 -15.07 12.30 25.71
N PRO A 80 -15.65 11.42 26.55
CA PRO A 80 -17.05 11.55 26.95
C PRO A 80 -17.29 12.77 27.84
N SER A 81 -16.27 13.20 28.58
CA SER A 81 -16.34 14.34 29.50
C SER A 81 -16.34 15.68 28.76
N ASN A 82 -15.75 15.73 27.57
CA ASN A 82 -15.77 16.89 26.69
C ASN A 82 -15.59 16.46 25.23
N VAL A 83 -16.69 16.40 24.48
CA VAL A 83 -16.69 15.94 23.08
C VAL A 83 -15.72 16.74 22.21
N ASN A 84 -15.56 18.05 22.44
CA ASN A 84 -14.63 18.91 21.69
C ASN A 84 -13.15 18.59 21.97
N SER A 85 -12.86 17.92 23.08
CA SER A 85 -11.52 17.43 23.43
C SER A 85 -11.25 16.02 22.89
N SER A 86 -12.19 15.40 22.17
CA SER A 86 -11.97 14.11 21.52
C SER A 86 -10.82 14.20 20.52
N ARG A 87 -10.00 13.15 20.44
CA ARG A 87 -8.83 13.14 19.56
C ARG A 87 -9.20 12.53 18.22
N THR A 88 -9.11 13.33 17.16
CA THR A 88 -9.36 12.87 15.79
C THR A 88 -8.04 12.62 15.06
N LEU A 89 -7.91 11.46 14.42
CA LEU A 89 -6.76 11.04 13.62
C LEU A 89 -7.27 10.76 12.20
N ILE A 90 -6.73 11.44 11.18
CA ILE A 90 -7.30 11.42 9.83
C ILE A 90 -6.26 10.90 8.84
N SER A 91 -6.65 9.91 8.04
CA SER A 91 -5.97 9.51 6.83
C SER A 91 -6.87 9.87 5.65
N ALA A 92 -6.50 10.91 4.90
CA ALA A 92 -7.34 11.42 3.84
C ALA A 92 -7.27 10.58 2.54
N ASP A 93 -6.23 9.76 2.40
CA ASP A 93 -5.93 9.14 1.12
C ASP A 93 -4.95 7.95 1.24
N HIS A 94 -5.45 6.79 1.65
CA HIS A 94 -4.64 5.57 1.73
C HIS A 94 -5.10 4.52 0.74
N ILE A 95 -4.15 3.89 0.04
CA ILE A 95 -4.40 2.75 -0.84
C ILE A 95 -4.05 1.47 -0.10
N PHE A 96 -5.09 0.76 0.33
CA PHE A 96 -4.94 -0.59 0.86
C PHE A 96 -4.74 -1.59 -0.28
N ASN A 97 -3.74 -2.45 -0.17
CA ASN A 97 -3.46 -3.53 -1.13
C ASN A 97 -2.73 -4.69 -0.43
N LYS A 98 -2.28 -5.70 -1.19
CA LYS A 98 -1.58 -6.87 -0.63
C LYS A 98 -0.27 -6.51 0.09
N GLY A 99 0.49 -5.54 -0.43
CA GLY A 99 1.76 -5.08 0.16
C GLY A 99 1.57 -4.04 1.27
N LEU A 100 0.46 -3.29 1.24
CA LEU A 100 0.08 -2.29 2.24
C LEU A 100 -1.33 -2.57 2.77
N PRO A 101 -1.53 -3.62 3.57
CA PRO A 101 -2.86 -3.97 4.07
C PRO A 101 -3.26 -3.18 5.34
N SER A 102 -2.37 -2.32 5.84
CA SER A 102 -2.50 -1.65 7.13
C SER A 102 -2.14 -0.17 7.04
N CYS A 103 -2.92 0.68 7.69
CA CYS A 103 -2.64 2.11 7.85
C CYS A 103 -3.11 2.57 9.22
N GLY A 104 -2.28 3.34 9.93
CA GLY A 104 -2.59 3.69 11.30
C GLY A 104 -1.77 4.84 11.86
N PHE A 105 -1.94 5.06 13.16
CA PHE A 105 -1.41 6.20 13.88
C PHE A 105 -0.87 5.77 15.22
N ARG A 106 0.33 6.26 15.54
CA ARG A 106 0.78 6.37 16.93
C ARG A 106 0.22 7.68 17.47
N THR A 107 -0.50 7.62 18.58
CA THR A 107 -1.08 8.82 19.18
C THR A 107 -0.09 9.47 20.13
N ASP A 108 -0.43 10.66 20.60
CA ASP A 108 0.23 11.35 21.70
C ASP A 108 -0.43 11.04 23.08
N LEU A 109 -1.37 10.08 23.11
CA LEU A 109 -2.16 9.72 24.29
C LEU A 109 -1.56 8.49 24.99
N SER A 110 -0.86 8.73 26.10
CA SER A 110 -0.48 7.69 27.06
C SER A 110 -1.66 7.35 27.99
N LEU A 111 -1.57 6.24 28.71
CA LEU A 111 -2.56 5.90 29.76
C LEU A 111 -2.74 7.04 30.76
N SER A 112 -1.63 7.65 31.22
CA SER A 112 -1.68 8.79 32.15
C SER A 112 -2.45 9.98 31.58
N LYS A 113 -2.21 10.35 30.32
CA LYS A 113 -2.94 11.45 29.65
C LYS A 113 -4.41 11.13 29.45
N LEU A 114 -4.74 9.87 29.14
CA LEU A 114 -6.14 9.44 28.99
C LEU A 114 -6.91 9.55 30.32
N GLN A 115 -6.26 9.21 31.44
CA GLN A 115 -6.83 9.35 32.79
C GLN A 115 -6.95 10.83 33.20
N GLU A 116 -5.86 11.60 33.08
CA GLU A 116 -5.81 13.03 33.44
C GLU A 116 -6.87 13.85 32.68
N LYS A 117 -6.98 13.62 31.37
CA LYS A 117 -7.93 14.33 30.50
C LYS A 117 -9.32 13.70 30.44
N LYS A 118 -9.60 12.72 31.31
CA LYS A 118 -10.93 12.07 31.48
C LYS A 118 -11.50 11.45 30.19
N PHE A 119 -10.65 10.83 29.38
CA PHE A 119 -11.08 10.01 28.25
C PHE A 119 -11.67 8.66 28.68
N LEU A 120 -11.29 8.17 29.87
CA LEU A 120 -11.77 6.91 30.41
C LEU A 120 -12.97 7.14 31.34
N VAL A 121 -14.11 6.52 31.02
CA VAL A 121 -15.29 6.48 31.90
C VAL A 121 -15.48 5.04 32.36
N ASN A 122 -15.49 4.78 33.66
CA ASN A 122 -15.51 3.43 34.23
C ASN A 122 -14.40 2.52 33.67
N ASP A 123 -13.20 3.10 33.46
CA ASP A 123 -12.05 2.45 32.81
C ASP A 123 -12.35 1.90 31.40
N LYS A 124 -13.31 2.51 30.70
CA LYS A 124 -13.62 2.20 29.30
C LYS A 124 -13.14 3.30 28.38
N LEU A 125 -12.49 2.91 27.28
CA LEU A 125 -12.12 3.82 26.20
C LEU A 125 -13.02 3.57 24.98
N LYS A 126 -13.71 4.61 24.49
CA LYS A 126 -14.53 4.52 23.28
C LYS A 126 -13.77 5.02 22.06
N ILE A 127 -13.82 4.25 20.98
CA ILE A 127 -13.22 4.59 19.69
C ILE A 127 -14.28 4.51 18.61
N GLU A 128 -14.34 5.54 17.78
CA GLU A 128 -15.19 5.60 16.60
C GLU A 128 -14.35 5.61 15.33
N VAL A 129 -14.83 4.92 14.31
CA VAL A 129 -14.18 4.73 13.01
C VAL A 129 -15.13 5.23 11.94
N TYR A 130 -14.60 6.06 11.05
CA TYR A 130 -15.31 6.57 9.88
C TYR A 130 -14.49 6.21 8.65
N ILE A 131 -15.10 5.54 7.69
CA ILE A 131 -14.46 5.14 6.43
C ILE A 131 -15.23 5.76 5.27
N GLY A 132 -14.56 6.61 4.51
CA GLY A 132 -15.06 7.24 3.30
C GLY A 132 -14.80 6.37 2.08
N THR A 133 -15.86 6.02 1.36
CA THR A 133 -15.76 5.41 0.03
C THR A 133 -15.47 6.51 -0.99
N ILE A 134 -14.26 6.55 -1.53
CA ILE A 134 -14.06 7.22 -2.82
C ILE A 134 -14.70 6.29 -3.84
N TYR A 135 -15.82 6.71 -4.42
CA TYR A 135 -16.42 6.03 -5.55
C TYR A 135 -15.34 5.77 -6.59
N VAL A 136 -15.15 4.50 -6.93
CA VAL A 136 -14.45 4.13 -8.15
C VAL A 136 -15.21 4.84 -9.27
N TYR A 137 -14.59 5.84 -9.91
CA TYR A 137 -15.14 6.44 -11.13
C TYR A 137 -15.15 5.37 -12.22
N GLY A 138 -16.21 4.57 -12.23
CA GLY A 138 -16.65 3.75 -13.35
C GLY A 138 -18.11 4.11 -13.61
N GLY A 139 -18.34 4.98 -14.59
CA GLY A 139 -19.70 5.28 -15.08
C GLY A 139 -19.95 6.74 -15.37
N GLY A 140 -19.71 7.15 -16.62
CA GLY A 140 -20.46 8.20 -17.30
C GLY A 140 -19.98 9.64 -17.15
N LEU A 141 -18.87 10.00 -17.80
CA LEU A 141 -18.69 11.37 -18.28
C LEU A 141 -18.15 11.33 -19.71
N ASP A 142 -18.88 12.03 -20.57
CA ASP A 142 -18.57 12.45 -21.93
C ASP A 142 -17.05 12.61 -22.19
N PRO A 143 -16.49 12.00 -23.26
CA PRO A 143 -15.05 12.02 -23.55
C PRO A 143 -14.44 13.40 -23.81
N HIS A 144 -15.22 14.48 -23.91
CA HIS A 144 -14.74 15.72 -24.51
C HIS A 144 -14.35 16.88 -23.58
N VAL A 145 -14.43 16.76 -22.25
CA VAL A 145 -13.85 17.80 -21.36
C VAL A 145 -13.24 17.21 -20.09
N LEU A 146 -11.97 16.79 -20.17
CA LEU A 146 -11.15 16.59 -18.98
C LEU A 146 -10.72 17.96 -18.43
N PRO A 147 -11.10 18.36 -17.20
CA PRO A 147 -10.39 19.45 -16.54
C PRO A 147 -8.96 18.97 -16.31
N LYS A 148 -7.98 19.62 -16.94
CA LYS A 148 -6.55 19.33 -16.78
C LYS A 148 -6.23 19.22 -15.28
N LYS A 149 -5.97 18.00 -14.83
CA LYS A 149 -5.47 17.68 -13.49
C LYS A 149 -4.16 18.45 -13.32
N LYS A 150 -4.17 19.58 -12.62
CA LYS A 150 -2.96 20.37 -12.39
C LYS A 150 -2.02 19.51 -11.53
N ASN A 151 -0.89 19.12 -12.12
CA ASN A 151 0.20 18.43 -11.44
C ASN A 151 0.78 19.38 -10.38
N LYS A 152 0.21 19.33 -9.17
CA LYS A 152 0.69 20.12 -8.04
C LYS A 152 2.04 19.54 -7.58
N ILE A 153 3.04 20.41 -7.45
CA ILE A 153 4.37 20.06 -6.94
C ILE A 153 4.37 20.34 -5.43
N VAL A 154 4.92 19.41 -4.65
CA VAL A 154 4.99 19.45 -3.18
C VAL A 154 6.43 19.14 -2.74
N CYS A 155 6.91 19.81 -1.69
CA CYS A 155 8.24 19.56 -1.14
C CYS A 155 8.19 18.46 -0.06
N VAL A 156 9.02 17.42 -0.19
CA VAL A 156 9.20 16.34 0.79
C VAL A 156 10.69 16.21 1.07
N ASN A 157 11.09 16.35 2.34
CA ASN A 157 12.49 16.27 2.79
C ASN A 157 13.48 17.12 1.95
N GLY A 158 13.03 18.27 1.45
CA GLY A 158 13.86 19.17 0.64
C GLY A 158 13.94 18.83 -0.85
N PHE A 159 13.11 17.88 -1.33
CA PHE A 159 12.94 17.50 -2.73
C PHE A 159 11.56 17.89 -3.25
N GLN A 160 11.48 18.36 -4.50
CA GLN A 160 10.21 18.64 -5.18
C GLN A 160 9.69 17.35 -5.85
N VAL A 161 8.46 16.98 -5.53
CA VAL A 161 7.78 15.80 -6.10
C VAL A 161 6.36 16.13 -6.51
N LEU A 162 5.78 15.36 -7.43
CA LEU A 162 4.36 15.49 -7.75
C LEU A 162 3.50 15.08 -6.54
N ASP A 163 2.34 15.70 -6.38
CA ASP A 163 1.38 15.38 -5.31
C ASP A 163 1.05 13.88 -5.26
N SER A 164 0.95 13.22 -6.42
CA SER A 164 0.75 11.78 -6.55
C SER A 164 1.90 10.91 -6.02
N GLN A 165 3.09 11.49 -5.86
CA GLN A 165 4.32 10.81 -5.44
C GLN A 165 4.73 11.15 -4.00
N VAL A 166 4.06 12.10 -3.35
CA VAL A 166 4.37 12.57 -1.99
C VAL A 166 4.41 11.42 -0.99
N MET A 167 3.47 10.48 -1.08
CA MET A 167 3.41 9.37 -0.13
C MET A 167 4.55 8.38 -0.31
N SER A 168 4.92 8.05 -1.55
CA SER A 168 6.09 7.22 -1.85
C SER A 168 7.37 7.88 -1.34
N ALA A 169 7.51 9.19 -1.57
CA ALA A 169 8.65 9.97 -1.11
C ALA A 169 8.77 9.96 0.43
N LYS A 170 7.67 10.22 1.14
CA LYS A 170 7.66 10.18 2.61
C LYS A 170 8.04 8.82 3.15
N TRP A 171 7.45 7.76 2.60
CA TRP A 171 7.73 6.39 3.03
C TRP A 171 9.22 6.03 2.89
N ILE A 172 9.85 6.42 1.78
CA ILE A 172 11.29 6.18 1.55
C ILE A 172 12.11 6.83 2.65
N PHE A 173 11.89 8.11 2.95
CA PHE A 173 12.71 8.83 3.93
C PHE A 173 12.37 8.48 5.38
N GLU A 174 11.15 8.02 5.67
CA GLU A 174 10.78 7.52 7.00
C GLU A 174 11.38 6.13 7.27
N THR A 175 11.44 5.28 6.25
CA THR A 175 11.93 3.90 6.37
C THR A 175 13.46 3.81 6.24
N TYR A 176 14.03 4.61 5.35
CA TYR A 176 15.46 4.65 5.03
C TYR A 176 15.98 6.10 5.08
N PRO A 177 16.01 6.72 6.27
CA PRO A 177 16.41 8.12 6.43
C PRO A 177 17.85 8.40 5.93
N GLU A 178 18.71 7.40 5.90
CA GLU A 178 20.07 7.46 5.36
C GLU A 178 20.13 7.68 3.84
N THR A 179 19.02 7.42 3.11
CA THR A 179 18.93 7.43 1.65
C THR A 179 19.57 8.66 1.01
N ALA A 180 19.35 9.84 1.58
CA ALA A 180 19.88 11.12 1.08
C ALA A 180 20.63 11.92 2.16
N LEU A 181 21.13 11.28 3.21
CA LEU A 181 21.64 11.95 4.41
C LEU A 181 22.92 12.76 4.18
N TYR A 182 23.73 12.40 3.17
CA TYR A 182 25.00 13.07 2.84
C TYR A 182 24.91 13.95 1.59
N ILE A 183 23.72 14.08 1.00
CA ILE A 183 23.52 14.81 -0.24
C ILE A 183 23.24 16.27 0.10
N GLN A 184 24.26 17.10 -0.06
CA GLN A 184 24.09 18.56 -0.01
C GLN A 184 23.53 19.06 -1.36
N PRO A 185 22.70 20.13 -1.39
CA PRO A 185 22.14 20.63 -2.65
C PRO A 185 23.22 21.30 -3.52
N GLN A 186 23.35 20.92 -4.79
CA GLN A 186 24.13 21.69 -5.78
C GLN A 186 23.22 22.43 -6.80
N ASP A 187 22.03 21.91 -7.13
CA ASP A 187 21.04 22.61 -7.96
C ASP A 187 19.62 22.05 -7.66
N PRO A 188 18.60 22.90 -7.41
CA PRO A 188 17.20 22.47 -7.28
C PRO A 188 16.67 21.61 -8.43
N GLN A 189 17.06 21.88 -9.69
CA GLN A 189 16.62 21.10 -10.84
C GLN A 189 17.19 19.68 -10.79
N LEU A 190 18.47 19.59 -10.43
CA LEU A 190 19.18 18.32 -10.29
C LEU A 190 18.61 17.47 -9.14
N LYS A 191 18.22 18.09 -8.03
CA LYS A 191 17.51 17.42 -6.92
C LYS A 191 16.20 16.78 -7.38
N THR A 192 15.40 17.50 -8.16
CA THR A 192 14.13 17.00 -8.70
C THR A 192 14.37 15.84 -9.65
N ALA A 193 15.38 15.92 -10.51
CA ALA A 193 15.75 14.84 -11.42
C ALA A 193 16.14 13.56 -10.65
N TYR A 194 17.02 13.67 -9.65
CA TYR A 194 17.41 12.52 -8.82
C TYR A 194 16.23 11.92 -8.06
N MET A 195 15.35 12.76 -7.50
CA MET A 195 14.17 12.28 -6.81
C MET A 195 13.21 11.53 -7.74
N ASN A 196 13.03 12.01 -8.96
CA ASN A 196 12.22 11.32 -9.96
C ASN A 196 12.82 9.96 -10.36
N ILE A 197 14.14 9.87 -10.49
CA ILE A 197 14.82 8.60 -10.76
C ILE A 197 14.62 7.63 -9.59
N LEU A 198 14.82 8.10 -8.34
CA LEU A 198 14.64 7.31 -7.13
C LEU A 198 13.21 6.78 -7.01
N LEU A 199 12.21 7.63 -7.22
CA LEU A 199 10.80 7.25 -7.20
C LEU A 199 10.46 6.25 -8.31
N ARG A 200 11.00 6.44 -9.52
CA ARG A 200 10.81 5.50 -10.63
C ARG A 200 11.39 4.13 -10.28
N ILE A 201 12.59 4.08 -9.72
CA ILE A 201 13.22 2.83 -9.29
C ILE A 201 12.36 2.14 -8.22
N TYR A 202 11.92 2.90 -7.21
CA TYR A 202 11.02 2.39 -6.17
C TYR A 202 9.72 1.82 -6.76
N GLU A 203 9.08 2.56 -7.67
CA GLU A 203 7.85 2.14 -8.34
C GLU A 203 8.07 0.85 -9.14
N THR A 204 9.17 0.75 -9.90
CA THR A 204 9.50 -0.46 -10.66
C THR A 204 9.78 -1.67 -9.76
N LEU A 205 10.45 -1.50 -8.63
CA LEU A 205 10.84 -2.63 -7.77
C LEU A 205 9.78 -3.07 -6.74
N TYR A 206 8.90 -2.15 -6.33
CA TYR A 206 7.91 -2.42 -5.28
C TYR A 206 6.46 -2.44 -5.78
N ASN A 207 6.14 -1.68 -6.84
CA ASN A 207 4.77 -1.50 -7.30
C ASN A 207 4.47 -2.18 -8.64
N SER A 208 5.48 -2.40 -9.50
CA SER A 208 5.27 -3.08 -10.78
C SER A 208 5.03 -4.58 -10.60
N PRO A 209 4.01 -5.16 -11.27
CA PRO A 209 3.83 -6.60 -11.32
C PRO A 209 5.03 -7.29 -11.95
N LEU A 210 5.49 -8.39 -11.37
CA LEU A 210 6.69 -9.11 -11.83
C LEU A 210 6.57 -9.56 -13.29
N GLU A 211 5.36 -9.92 -13.73
CA GLU A 211 5.09 -10.35 -15.12
C GLU A 211 5.31 -9.22 -16.14
N LYS A 212 5.13 -7.97 -15.71
CA LYS A 212 5.30 -6.78 -16.56
C LYS A 212 6.72 -6.23 -16.54
N VAL A 213 7.51 -6.58 -15.53
CA VAL A 213 8.89 -6.13 -15.42
C VAL A 213 9.73 -6.81 -16.49
N THR A 214 10.33 -5.99 -17.35
CA THR A 214 11.18 -6.42 -18.46
C THR A 214 12.66 -6.39 -18.05
N GLU A 215 13.50 -7.16 -18.75
CA GLU A 215 14.96 -7.11 -18.55
C GLU A 215 15.53 -5.72 -18.85
N SER A 216 14.95 -4.99 -19.81
CA SER A 216 15.35 -3.62 -20.13
C SER A 216 15.00 -2.64 -19.00
N GLU A 217 13.85 -2.79 -18.34
CA GLU A 217 13.51 -2.01 -17.15
C GLU A 217 14.44 -2.32 -15.99
N LEU A 218 14.77 -3.59 -15.74
CA LEU A 218 15.74 -3.96 -14.70
C LEU A 218 17.14 -3.39 -15.00
N SER A 219 17.55 -3.39 -16.27
CA SER A 219 18.80 -2.73 -16.71
C SER A 219 18.76 -1.22 -16.46
N ASN A 220 17.64 -0.57 -16.77
CA ASN A 220 17.45 0.86 -16.54
C ASN A 220 17.42 1.21 -15.05
N VAL A 221 16.83 0.35 -14.21
CA VAL A 221 16.87 0.48 -12.75
C VAL A 221 18.31 0.36 -12.25
N SER A 222 19.06 -0.64 -12.72
CA SER A 222 20.47 -0.82 -12.35
C SER A 222 21.33 0.40 -12.69
N LYS A 223 21.16 0.96 -13.90
CA LYS A 223 21.84 2.21 -14.31
C LYS A 223 21.45 3.38 -13.41
N GLY A 224 20.16 3.58 -13.16
CA GLY A 224 19.69 4.66 -12.29
C GLY A 224 20.18 4.53 -10.85
N LEU A 225 20.31 3.31 -10.31
CA LEU A 225 20.92 3.09 -9.00
C LEU A 225 22.40 3.47 -8.99
N LEU A 226 23.14 3.16 -10.05
CA LEU A 226 24.53 3.55 -10.20
C LEU A 226 24.69 5.08 -10.24
N ASP A 227 23.88 5.77 -11.04
CA ASP A 227 23.88 7.23 -11.14
C ASP A 227 23.60 7.89 -9.78
N LEU A 228 22.58 7.41 -9.05
CA LEU A 228 22.23 7.93 -7.73
C LEU A 228 23.31 7.62 -6.69
N THR A 229 23.92 6.43 -6.73
CA THR A 229 25.01 6.08 -5.81
C THR A 229 26.22 6.98 -6.05
N GLN A 230 26.56 7.27 -7.32
CA GLN A 230 27.62 8.20 -7.69
C GLN A 230 27.31 9.63 -7.23
N ALA A 231 26.04 10.01 -7.22
CA ALA A 231 25.56 11.27 -6.66
C ALA A 231 25.52 11.30 -5.10
N GLY A 232 25.92 10.21 -4.44
CA GLY A 232 26.05 10.13 -2.97
C GLY A 232 24.82 9.58 -2.25
N PHE A 233 23.82 9.04 -2.96
CA PHE A 233 22.70 8.34 -2.32
C PHE A 233 23.14 7.00 -1.73
N LYS A 234 22.63 6.68 -0.54
CA LYS A 234 22.85 5.38 0.11
C LYS A 234 21.66 4.46 -0.19
N LEU A 235 21.81 3.59 -1.20
CA LEU A 235 20.71 2.81 -1.78
C LEU A 235 20.89 1.28 -1.67
N GLU A 236 21.61 0.80 -0.67
CA GLU A 236 21.85 -0.65 -0.48
C GLU A 236 20.54 -1.44 -0.38
N TRP A 237 19.52 -0.88 0.28
CA TRP A 237 18.20 -1.49 0.39
C TRP A 237 17.50 -1.67 -0.97
N LEU A 238 17.74 -0.78 -1.95
CA LEU A 238 17.23 -0.94 -3.31
C LEU A 238 18.06 -1.93 -4.12
N ARG A 239 19.38 -2.01 -3.89
CA ARG A 239 20.25 -3.00 -4.53
C ARG A 239 19.83 -4.41 -4.13
N GLU A 240 19.67 -4.67 -2.83
CA GLU A 240 19.18 -5.97 -2.34
C GLU A 240 17.80 -6.32 -2.92
N LYS A 241 16.91 -5.33 -3.04
CA LYS A 241 15.58 -5.55 -3.64
C LYS A 241 15.69 -5.87 -5.13
N LEU A 242 16.53 -5.16 -5.88
CA LEU A 242 16.77 -5.41 -7.30
C LEU A 242 17.25 -6.84 -7.54
N GLU A 243 18.18 -7.35 -6.73
CA GLU A 243 18.68 -8.72 -6.84
C GLU A 243 17.55 -9.74 -6.64
N LYS A 244 16.73 -9.55 -5.59
CA LYS A 244 15.56 -10.41 -5.33
C LYS A 244 14.59 -10.43 -6.51
N VAL A 245 14.20 -9.25 -6.99
CA VAL A 245 13.27 -9.11 -8.13
C VAL A 245 13.86 -9.73 -9.40
N SER A 246 15.17 -9.56 -9.65
CA SER A 246 15.86 -10.11 -10.81
C SER A 246 15.89 -11.65 -10.79
N VAL A 247 16.12 -12.25 -9.62
CA VAL A 247 16.06 -13.71 -9.44
C VAL A 247 14.64 -14.23 -9.66
N GLU A 248 13.64 -13.57 -9.07
CA GLU A 248 12.23 -13.95 -9.23
C GLU A 248 11.79 -13.85 -10.69
N ARG A 249 12.19 -12.79 -11.41
CA ARG A 249 11.85 -12.59 -12.82
C ARG A 249 12.44 -13.67 -13.72
N LYS A 250 13.69 -14.08 -13.46
CA LYS A 250 14.36 -15.17 -14.19
C LYS A 250 13.68 -16.52 -13.95
N LYS A 251 13.21 -16.80 -12.73
CA LYS A 251 12.44 -18.01 -12.45
C LYS A 251 11.12 -18.00 -13.22
N LEU A 252 10.41 -16.87 -13.18
CA LEU A 252 9.15 -16.70 -13.90
C LEU A 252 9.31 -16.89 -15.41
N SER A 253 10.35 -16.29 -16.03
CA SER A 253 10.60 -16.49 -17.47
C SER A 253 10.92 -17.95 -17.82
N GLY A 254 11.60 -18.67 -16.92
CA GLY A 254 11.80 -20.11 -17.05
C GLY A 254 10.49 -20.90 -17.06
N TYR A 255 9.57 -20.59 -16.15
CA TYR A 255 8.24 -21.22 -16.13
C TYR A 255 7.40 -20.85 -17.36
N GLU A 256 7.45 -19.59 -17.81
CA GLU A 256 6.77 -19.13 -19.03
C GLU A 256 7.28 -19.90 -20.27
N ALA A 257 8.59 -20.15 -20.36
CA ALA A 257 9.17 -20.92 -21.44
C ALA A 257 8.73 -22.40 -21.40
N GLN A 258 8.72 -23.02 -20.22
CA GLN A 258 8.25 -24.39 -20.04
C GLN A 258 6.77 -24.55 -20.40
N ALA A 259 5.93 -23.61 -19.97
CA ALA A 259 4.49 -23.62 -20.28
C ALA A 259 4.25 -23.54 -21.80
N LYS A 260 4.98 -22.66 -22.50
CA LYS A 260 4.89 -22.56 -23.97
C LYS A 260 5.31 -23.85 -24.68
N GLU A 261 6.34 -24.53 -24.19
CA GLU A 261 6.76 -25.82 -24.77
C GLU A 261 5.70 -26.90 -24.54
N LEU A 262 5.12 -26.98 -23.34
CA LEU A 262 4.01 -27.91 -23.05
C LEU A 262 2.78 -27.62 -23.91
N GLU A 263 2.41 -26.36 -24.11
CA GLU A 263 1.31 -25.97 -25.01
C GLU A 263 1.55 -26.42 -26.45
N LYS A 264 2.81 -26.36 -26.92
CA LYS A 264 3.18 -26.84 -28.26
C LYS A 264 3.06 -28.36 -28.36
N GLN A 265 3.50 -29.08 -27.34
CA GLN A 265 3.39 -30.54 -27.27
C GLN A 265 1.94 -31.00 -27.23
N LEU A 266 1.09 -30.34 -26.43
CA LEU A 266 -0.35 -30.63 -26.38
C LEU A 266 -1.02 -30.46 -27.74
N LYS A 267 -0.76 -29.35 -28.44
CA LYS A 267 -1.29 -29.12 -29.81
C LYS A 267 -0.85 -30.20 -30.80
N SER A 268 0.39 -30.68 -30.67
CA SER A 268 0.90 -31.77 -31.50
C SER A 268 0.20 -33.10 -31.21
N LEU A 269 -0.05 -33.42 -29.93
CA LEU A 269 -0.74 -34.63 -29.52
C LEU A 269 -2.22 -34.61 -29.94
N GLU A 270 -2.90 -33.48 -29.78
CA GLU A 270 -4.27 -33.29 -30.25
C GLU A 270 -4.40 -33.55 -31.75
N LEU A 271 -3.46 -33.03 -32.55
CA LEU A 271 -3.42 -33.28 -34.00
C LEU A 271 -3.23 -34.76 -34.31
N MET A 272 -2.32 -35.44 -33.59
CA MET A 272 -2.08 -36.88 -33.77
C MET A 272 -3.30 -37.72 -33.42
N MET A 273 -4.00 -37.40 -32.32
CA MET A 273 -5.24 -38.07 -31.93
C MET A 273 -6.35 -37.89 -32.96
N CYS A 274 -6.48 -36.69 -33.54
CA CYS A 274 -7.44 -36.42 -34.62
C CYS A 274 -7.16 -37.29 -35.86
N ASN A 275 -5.89 -37.40 -36.27
CA ASN A 275 -5.49 -38.21 -37.42
C ASN A 275 -5.77 -39.70 -37.18
N LEU A 276 -5.38 -40.24 -36.03
CA LEU A 276 -5.62 -41.65 -35.68
C LEU A 276 -7.12 -41.97 -35.62
N LYS A 277 -7.93 -41.06 -35.07
CA LYS A 277 -9.39 -41.22 -35.03
C LYS A 277 -10.00 -41.26 -36.44
N ALA A 278 -9.50 -40.45 -37.37
CA ALA A 278 -9.92 -40.48 -38.76
C ALA A 278 -9.55 -41.79 -39.45
N GLU A 279 -8.33 -42.29 -39.25
CA GLU A 279 -7.88 -43.59 -39.79
C GLU A 279 -8.71 -44.77 -39.27
N ILE A 280 -9.03 -44.80 -37.98
CA ILE A 280 -9.89 -45.85 -37.39
C ILE A 280 -11.27 -45.81 -38.03
N LYS A 281 -11.84 -44.62 -38.24
CA LYS A 281 -13.16 -44.46 -38.87
C LYS A 281 -13.15 -44.97 -40.31
N LEU A 282 -12.12 -44.62 -41.09
CA LEU A 282 -11.96 -45.11 -42.46
C LEU A 282 -11.84 -46.64 -42.54
N LYS A 283 -11.13 -47.27 -41.61
CA LYS A 283 -11.00 -48.74 -41.54
C LYS A 283 -12.27 -49.46 -41.10
N ALA A 284 -13.14 -48.79 -40.34
CA ALA A 284 -14.42 -49.36 -39.92
C ALA A 284 -15.51 -49.27 -41.00
N GLU A 285 -15.32 -48.36 -41.98
CA GLU A 285 -16.24 -48.14 -43.11
C GLU A 285 -15.81 -48.89 -44.38
N SER A 286 -14.63 -49.53 -44.38
CA SER A 286 -14.11 -50.40 -45.46
C SER A 286 -14.37 -51.87 -45.20
#